data_AF-A0A929FYE1-F1
#
_entry.id   AF-A0A929FYE1-F1
#
_cell.length_a   1.000
_cell.length_b   1.000
_cell.length_c   1.000
_cell.angle_alpha   90.00
_cell.angle_beta   90.00
_cell.angle_gamma   90.00
#
_symmetry.space_group_name_H-M   'P 1'
#
loop_
_entity.id
_entity.type
_entity.pdbx_description
1 polymer ?
#
loop_
_entity_poly.entity_id
_entity_poly.type
_entity_poly.pdbx_seq_one_letter_code
_entity_poly.pdbx_strand_id
1 'polypeptide(L)' 'METVTISQIEERLEKLSPERLQVVYDFVSYLAEREQGTIDLPIDSEAFQTMLASEAVLRREWDTPEEDAAWAHL' A
#
# COMPACT_ATOMS: atom_id res chain seq x y z
N MET A 1 3.11 25.23 -0.91
CA MET A 1 2.11 24.15 -0.95
C MET A 1 0.76 24.83 -0.79
N GLU A 2 -0.10 24.79 -1.80
CA GLU A 2 -1.45 25.35 -1.68
C GLU A 2 -2.24 24.51 -0.67
N THR A 3 -2.72 25.13 0.39
CA THR A 3 -3.57 24.48 1.39
C THR A 3 -5.01 24.62 0.93
N VAL A 4 -5.62 23.49 0.54
CA VAL A 4 -7.05 23.43 0.23
C VAL A 4 -7.84 23.58 1.54
N THR A 5 -8.88 24.42 1.55
CA THR A 5 -9.75 24.62 2.72
C THR A 5 -10.97 23.70 2.69
N ILE A 6 -11.57 23.43 3.86
CA ILE A 6 -12.79 22.60 3.97
C ILE A 6 -13.92 23.15 3.08
N SER A 7 -14.11 24.47 3.09
CA SER A 7 -15.15 25.11 2.27
C SER A 7 -14.97 24.90 0.76
N GLN A 8 -13.71 24.82 0.28
CA GLN A 8 -13.42 24.51 -1.13
C GLN A 8 -13.71 23.04 -1.47
N ILE A 9 -13.61 22.14 -0.49
CA ILE A 9 -13.94 20.72 -0.65
C ILE A 9 -15.46 20.57 -0.70
N GLU A 10 -16.19 21.17 0.24
CA GLU A 10 -17.66 21.15 0.30
C GLU A 10 -18.28 21.65 -1.01
N GLU A 11 -17.81 22.78 -1.55
CA GLU A 11 -18.32 23.33 -2.82
C GLU A 11 -18.13 22.36 -4.02
N ARG A 12 -17.08 21.53 -3.98
CA ARG A 12 -16.81 20.52 -5.01
C ARG A 12 -17.65 19.26 -4.80
N LEU A 13 -17.90 18.87 -3.55
CA LEU A 13 -18.74 17.72 -3.22
C LEU A 13 -20.19 17.95 -3.64
N GLU A 14 -20.73 19.15 -3.45
CA GLU A 14 -22.11 19.51 -3.85
C GLU A 14 -22.37 19.35 -5.35
N LYS A 15 -21.33 19.45 -6.18
CA LYS A 15 -21.43 19.34 -7.65
C LYS A 15 -21.23 17.91 -8.17
N LEU A 16 -20.92 16.94 -7.30
CA LEU A 16 -20.68 15.55 -7.69
C LEU A 16 -21.97 14.74 -7.76
N SER A 17 -21.96 13.71 -8.60
CA SER A 17 -23.06 12.75 -8.64
C SER A 17 -23.04 11.85 -7.39
N PRO A 18 -24.20 11.29 -6.98
CA PRO A 18 -24.28 10.42 -5.81
C PRO A 18 -23.33 9.21 -5.85
N GLU A 19 -23.11 8.63 -7.03
CA GLU A 19 -22.21 7.49 -7.21
C GLU A 19 -20.75 7.87 -6.93
N ARG A 20 -20.36 9.10 -7.24
CA ARG A 20 -19.02 9.61 -6.97
C ARG A 20 -18.86 10.03 -5.51
N LEU A 21 -19.93 10.49 -4.87
CA LEU A 21 -19.92 10.78 -3.43
C LEU A 21 -19.60 9.53 -2.61
N GLN A 22 -20.09 8.36 -3.02
CA GLN A 22 -19.72 7.09 -2.39
C GLN A 22 -18.21 6.85 -2.44
N VAL A 23 -17.59 7.02 -3.62
CA VAL A 23 -16.14 6.83 -3.79
C VAL A 23 -15.35 7.83 -2.94
N VAL A 24 -15.81 9.07 -2.85
CA VAL A 24 -15.16 10.08 -2.01
C VAL A 24 -15.28 9.71 -0.53
N TYR A 25 -16.45 9.26 -0.09
CA TYR A 25 -16.64 8.78 1.27
C TYR A 25 -15.68 7.62 1.59
N ASP A 26 -15.62 6.61 0.74
CA ASP A 26 -14.72 5.46 0.92
C ASP A 26 -13.25 5.90 1.03
N PHE A 27 -12.84 6.86 0.19
CA PHE A 27 -11.48 7.39 0.21
C PHE A 27 -11.16 8.21 1.47
N VAL A 28 -12.10 9.06 1.92
CA VAL A 28 -11.92 9.84 3.15
C VAL A 28 -11.90 8.92 4.37
N SER A 29 -12.76 7.91 4.41
CA SER A 29 -12.74 6.86 5.45
C SER A 29 -11.39 6.14 5.47
N TYR A 30 -10.88 5.71 4.31
CA TYR A 30 -9.57 5.11 4.21
C TYR A 30 -8.44 6.00 4.74
N LEU A 31 -8.45 7.30 4.39
CA LEU A 31 -7.44 8.23 4.89
C LEU A 31 -7.53 8.43 6.40
N ALA A 32 -8.74 8.55 6.93
CA ALA A 32 -8.96 8.73 8.36
C ALA A 32 -8.51 7.50 9.16
N GLU A 33 -8.82 6.30 8.69
CA GLU A 33 -8.36 5.05 9.30
C GLU A 33 -6.84 4.89 9.21
N ARG A 34 -6.24 5.28 8.07
CA ARG A 34 -4.78 5.28 7.91
C ARG A 34 -4.08 6.26 8.87
N GLU A 35 -4.60 7.47 9.05
CA GLU A 35 -4.05 8.44 10.03
C GLU A 35 -4.20 7.96 11.47
N GLN A 36 -5.27 7.21 11.76
CA GLN A 36 -5.51 6.59 13.06
C GLN A 36 -4.64 5.35 13.30
N GLY A 37 -3.89 4.89 12.29
CA GLY A 37 -3.10 3.66 12.36
C GLY A 37 -3.95 2.40 12.49
N THR A 38 -5.24 2.45 12.15
CA THR A 38 -6.12 1.28 12.17
C THR A 38 -6.02 0.44 10.91
N ILE A 39 -5.47 1.01 9.83
CA ILE A 39 -5.02 0.26 8.66
C ILE A 39 -3.52 0.02 8.79
N ASP A 40 -3.16 -1.17 9.30
CA ASP A 40 -1.84 -1.74 9.06
C ASP A 40 -1.74 -2.05 7.56
N LEU A 41 -1.14 -1.15 6.80
CA LEU A 41 -0.69 -1.52 5.46
C LEU A 41 0.27 -2.71 5.63
N PRO A 42 0.27 -3.69 4.70
CA PRO A 42 1.20 -4.82 4.81
C PRO A 42 2.66 -4.36 4.87
N ILE A 43 2.96 -3.14 4.42
CA ILE A 43 4.28 -2.52 4.56
C ILE A 43 4.70 -2.40 6.04
N ASP A 44 3.80 -2.15 6.98
CA ASP A 44 4.14 -2.03 8.41
C ASP A 44 4.00 -3.38 9.15
N SER A 45 3.58 -4.44 8.46
CA SER A 45 3.53 -5.78 9.03
C SER A 45 4.93 -6.33 9.27
N GLU A 46 5.22 -6.75 10.51
CA GLU A 46 6.48 -7.42 10.87
C GLU A 46 6.78 -8.63 9.96
N ALA A 47 5.74 -9.37 9.56
CA ALA A 47 5.88 -10.52 8.66
C ALA A 47 6.34 -10.09 7.26
N PHE A 48 5.80 -9.00 6.72
CA PHE A 48 6.20 -8.46 5.42
C PHE A 48 7.61 -7.87 5.46
N GLN A 49 7.96 -7.15 6.53
CA GLN A 49 9.31 -6.64 6.75
C GLN A 49 10.34 -7.76 6.88
N THR A 50 9.98 -8.84 7.58
CA THR A 50 10.83 -10.04 7.70
C THR A 50 11.02 -10.73 6.34
N MET A 51 9.95 -10.85 5.55
CA MET A 51 10.02 -11.39 4.19
C MET A 51 10.98 -10.57 3.31
N LEU A 52 10.83 -9.23 3.31
CA LEU A 52 11.68 -8.32 2.52
C LEU A 52 13.15 -8.37 2.98
N ALA A 53 13.39 -8.41 4.29
CA ALA A 53 14.74 -8.55 4.84
C ALA A 53 15.39 -9.89 4.45
N SER A 54 14.58 -10.95 4.34
CA SER A 54 15.04 -12.28 3.94
C SER A 54 15.37 -12.37 2.45
N GLU A 55 14.79 -11.52 1.60
CA GLU A 55 15.01 -11.50 0.15
C GLU A 55 16.49 -11.36 -0.21
N ALA A 56 17.20 -10.43 0.44
CA ALA A 56 18.62 -10.19 0.17
C ALA A 56 19.51 -11.39 0.57
N VAL A 57 19.13 -12.11 1.62
CA VAL A 57 19.83 -13.32 2.09
C VAL A 57 19.55 -14.49 1.14
N LEU A 58 18.30 -14.71 0.79
CA LEU A 58 17.88 -15.77 -0.13
C LEU A 58 18.52 -15.59 -1.50
N ARG A 59 18.55 -14.36 -2.03
CA ARG A 59 19.17 -14.07 -3.33
C ARG A 59 20.65 -14.46 -3.34
N ARG A 60 21.40 -14.20 -2.25
CA ARG A 60 22.83 -14.55 -2.17
C ARG A 60 23.06 -16.05 -2.24
N GLU A 61 22.20 -16.83 -1.60
CA GLU A 61 22.35 -18.28 -1.51
C GLU A 61 21.75 -19.01 -2.73
N TRP A 62 20.76 -18.41 -3.41
CA TRP A 62 20.07 -19.01 -4.55
C TRP A 62 20.54 -18.55 -5.93
N ASP A 63 21.08 -17.33 -6.09
CA ASP A 63 21.68 -16.88 -7.36
C ASP A 63 23.10 -17.47 -7.54
N THR A 64 23.22 -18.79 -7.47
CA THR A 64 24.47 -19.50 -7.75
C THR A 64 24.27 -20.43 -8.96
N PRO A 65 25.27 -20.56 -9.84
CA PRO A 65 25.18 -21.47 -11.00
C PRO A 65 24.91 -22.93 -10.60
N GLU A 66 25.36 -23.32 -9.41
CA GLU A 66 25.14 -24.65 -8.84
C GLU A 66 23.67 -24.89 -8.50
N GLU A 67 23.01 -23.92 -7.88
CA GLU A 67 21.57 -23.96 -7.62
C GLU A 67 20.80 -23.95 -8.94
N ASP A 68 21.12 -23.04 -9.88
CA ASP A 68 20.47 -22.98 -11.19
C ASP A 68 20.51 -24.34 -11.93
N ALA A 69 21.66 -25.03 -11.85
CA ALA A 69 21.81 -26.38 -12.42
C ALA A 69 20.98 -27.43 -11.67
N ALA A 70 20.89 -27.35 -10.34
CA ALA A 70 20.06 -28.25 -9.54
C ALA A 70 18.56 -28.08 -9.85
N TRP A 71 18.10 -26.83 -9.99
CA TRP A 71 16.72 -26.50 -10.33
C TRP A 71 16.36 -26.82 -11.78
N ALA A 72 17.31 -26.79 -12.72
CA ALA A 72 17.08 -27.15 -14.12
C ALA A 72 16.70 -28.63 -14.35
N HIS A 73 16.84 -29.48 -13.33
CA HIS A 73 16.60 -30.91 -13.40
C HIS A 73 15.40 -31.38 -12.55
N LEU A 74 14.59 -30.46 -12.03
CA LEU A 74 13.33 -30.71 -11.32
C LEU A 74 12.12 -30.46 -12.23
#